data_AF-A0A5B1QWJ0-F1
#
_entry.id   AF-A0A5B1QWJ0-F1
#
_cell.length_a   1.000
_cell.length_b   1.000
_cell.length_c   1.000
_cell.angle_alpha   90.00
_cell.angle_beta   90.00
_cell.angle_gamma   90.00
#
_symmetry.space_group_name_H-M   'P 1'
#
loop_
_entity.id
_entity.type
_entity.pdbx_description
1 polymer ?
#
loop_
_entity_poly.entity_id
_entity_poly.type
_entity_poly.pdbx_seq_one_letter_code
_entity_poly.pdbx_strand_id
1 'polypeptide(L)'
;MKFLAVALASLVAAVSAQTVSIGSPADGSSITPGDNITVQVLRPDSLTGSQEVALVISVVGCPENGCLGPSEVLGTTLYQGGFNPQFPPPGSRTPQDAPQQNFTVALPTNLQSGGKAQLSVVHLALVGAGPYPMFELKNVTLNIN
;
A
#
# COMPACT_ATOMS: atom_id res chain seq x y z
N MET A 1 -13.12 1.79 -46.09
CA MET A 1 -13.89 1.69 -44.83
C MET A 1 -13.68 0.36 -44.09
N LYS A 2 -12.45 -0.18 -44.01
CA LYS A 2 -12.14 -1.42 -43.26
C LYS A 2 -10.91 -1.31 -42.35
N PHE A 3 -10.06 -0.30 -42.56
CA PHE A 3 -8.84 -0.09 -41.76
C PHE A 3 -9.01 0.90 -40.61
N LEU A 4 -10.14 1.61 -40.53
CA LEU A 4 -10.44 2.53 -39.43
C LEU A 4 -10.99 1.84 -38.17
N ALA A 5 -11.50 0.60 -38.29
CA ALA A 5 -12.11 -0.12 -37.18
C ALA A 5 -11.09 -0.84 -36.27
N VAL A 6 -9.86 -1.09 -36.74
CA VAL A 6 -8.83 -1.83 -35.97
C VAL A 6 -8.01 -0.89 -35.07
N ALA A 7 -8.03 0.42 -35.32
CA ALA A 7 -7.26 1.39 -34.53
C ALA A 7 -7.95 1.80 -33.21
N LEU A 8 -9.23 1.48 -33.03
CA LEU A 8 -10.02 1.94 -31.86
C LEU A 8 -10.01 0.96 -30.68
N ALA A 9 -9.38 -0.21 -30.81
CA ALA A 9 -9.49 -1.30 -29.84
C ALA A 9 -8.31 -1.42 -28.84
N SER A 10 -7.28 -0.58 -28.93
CA SER A 10 -5.99 -0.82 -28.25
C SER A 10 -5.51 0.25 -27.27
N LEU A 11 -6.41 1.10 -26.74
CA LEU A 11 -6.03 2.12 -25.76
C LEU A 11 -6.74 1.96 -24.40
N VAL A 12 -6.61 0.79 -23.78
CA VAL A 12 -6.74 0.70 -22.31
C VAL A 12 -5.36 1.01 -21.75
N ALA A 13 -4.94 2.27 -21.82
CA ALA A 13 -3.77 2.72 -21.09
C ALA A 13 -4.11 2.64 -19.59
N ALA A 14 -3.64 1.59 -18.92
CA ALA A 14 -3.60 1.58 -17.47
C ALA A 14 -2.67 2.73 -17.06
N VAL A 15 -3.26 3.85 -16.65
CA VAL A 15 -2.50 4.94 -16.02
C VAL A 15 -2.02 4.37 -14.68
N SER A 16 -0.79 3.85 -14.65
CA SER A 16 -0.05 3.67 -13.41
C SER A 16 0.25 5.06 -12.88
N ALA A 17 -0.70 5.62 -12.14
CA ALA A 17 -0.38 6.69 -11.22
C ALA A 17 0.78 6.20 -10.33
N GLN A 18 1.77 7.04 -10.09
CA GLN A 18 2.97 6.76 -9.28
C GLN A 18 2.58 6.67 -7.80
N THR A 19 1.71 5.72 -7.47
CA THR A 19 1.07 5.54 -6.16
C THR A 19 1.87 4.57 -5.32
N VAL A 20 1.80 4.69 -4.00
CA VAL A 20 2.34 3.65 -3.12
C VAL A 20 1.61 2.32 -3.26
N SER A 21 2.27 1.23 -2.90
CA SER A 21 1.65 -0.10 -2.77
C SER A 21 2.21 -0.86 -1.58
N ILE A 22 1.43 -1.84 -1.10
CA ILE A 22 1.87 -2.77 -0.05
C ILE A 22 2.60 -3.91 -0.76
N GLY A 23 3.92 -3.98 -0.59
CA GLY A 23 4.75 -5.06 -1.13
C GLY A 23 4.72 -6.32 -0.25
N SER A 24 4.51 -6.14 1.05
CA SER A 24 4.35 -7.22 2.03
C SER A 24 3.56 -6.72 3.24
N PRO A 25 2.71 -7.55 3.87
CA PRO A 25 2.31 -8.87 3.42
C PRO A 25 1.50 -8.80 2.12
N ALA A 26 1.55 -9.87 1.33
CA ALA A 26 0.70 -9.99 0.15
C ALA A 26 -0.77 -10.19 0.56
N ASP A 27 -1.70 -9.85 -0.33
CA ASP A 27 -3.12 -10.12 -0.12
C ASP A 27 -3.37 -11.63 0.12
N GLY A 28 -4.17 -11.94 1.13
CA GLY A 28 -4.42 -13.30 1.62
C GLY A 28 -3.33 -13.89 2.51
N SER A 29 -2.29 -13.13 2.89
CA SER A 29 -1.27 -13.64 3.83
C SER A 29 -1.86 -13.94 5.20
N SER A 30 -1.35 -14.98 5.85
CA SER A 30 -1.72 -15.34 7.22
C SER A 30 -0.93 -14.55 8.26
N ILE A 31 -1.60 -14.14 9.32
CA ILE A 31 -1.03 -13.44 10.47
C ILE A 31 -1.51 -14.07 11.77
N THR A 32 -0.73 -13.88 12.84
CA THR A 32 -1.09 -14.29 14.19
C THR A 32 -1.28 -13.04 15.06
N PRO A 33 -2.39 -12.91 15.80
CA PRO A 33 -2.58 -11.79 16.73
C PRO A 33 -1.44 -11.71 17.76
N GLY A 34 -0.93 -10.50 18.03
CA GLY A 34 0.17 -10.28 18.97
C GLY A 34 1.58 -10.42 18.37
N ASP A 35 1.73 -11.02 17.19
CA ASP A 35 3.03 -11.14 16.53
C ASP A 35 3.48 -9.81 15.89
N ASN A 36 4.79 -9.68 15.70
CA ASN A 36 5.37 -8.62 14.88
C ASN A 36 5.38 -9.04 13.41
N ILE A 37 4.85 -8.20 12.55
CA ILE A 37 4.91 -8.38 11.10
C ILE A 37 5.74 -7.29 10.44
N THR A 38 6.27 -7.59 9.26
CA THR A 38 6.90 -6.58 8.41
C THR A 38 5.89 -6.11 7.36
N VAL A 39 5.60 -4.81 7.39
CA VAL A 39 4.85 -4.13 6.34
C VAL A 39 5.85 -3.42 5.43
N GLN A 40 5.96 -3.90 4.21
CA GLN A 40 6.77 -3.25 3.17
C GLN A 40 5.87 -2.32 2.36
N VAL A 41 6.24 -1.05 2.31
CA VAL A 41 5.60 -0.05 1.45
C VAL A 41 6.54 0.29 0.31
N LEU A 42 6.08 0.05 -0.91
CA LEU A 42 6.75 0.37 -2.15
C LEU A 42 6.27 1.75 -2.61
N ARG A 43 7.20 2.61 -3.02
CA ARG A 43 6.90 3.86 -3.72
C ARG A 43 7.60 3.83 -5.08
N PRO A 44 6.89 3.49 -6.17
CA PRO A 44 7.46 3.51 -7.51
C PRO A 44 8.15 4.84 -7.80
N ASP A 45 9.30 4.77 -8.47
CA ASP A 45 10.06 5.96 -8.82
C ASP A 45 9.24 6.90 -9.71
N SER A 46 9.33 8.20 -9.44
CA SER A 46 8.52 9.22 -10.07
C SER A 46 9.39 10.20 -10.84
N LEU A 47 9.03 10.46 -12.11
CA LEU A 47 9.70 11.52 -12.90
C LEU A 47 9.47 12.93 -12.31
N THR A 48 8.39 13.10 -11.56
CA THR A 48 8.11 14.33 -10.80
C THR A 48 8.61 14.15 -9.37
N GLY A 49 9.36 15.13 -8.86
CA GLY A 49 9.78 15.11 -7.46
C GLY A 49 8.59 15.13 -6.49
N SER A 50 8.74 14.47 -5.35
CA SER A 50 7.72 14.47 -4.30
C SER A 50 8.35 14.57 -2.91
N GLN A 51 7.61 15.20 -2.00
CA GLN A 51 7.98 15.32 -0.60
C GLN A 51 6.99 14.54 0.26
N GLU A 52 7.52 13.59 1.01
CA GLU A 52 6.79 12.76 1.96
C GLU A 52 6.31 13.60 3.14
N VAL A 53 5.03 13.48 3.50
CA VAL A 53 4.46 14.19 4.66
C VAL A 53 4.17 13.23 5.79
N ALA A 54 3.40 12.18 5.53
CA ALA A 54 3.03 11.20 6.55
C ALA A 54 2.64 9.85 5.94
N LEU A 55 2.92 8.80 6.69
CA LEU A 55 2.47 7.44 6.44
C LEU A 55 1.83 6.88 7.71
N VAL A 56 0.66 6.28 7.56
CA VAL A 56 -0.03 5.57 8.64
C VAL A 56 -0.27 4.13 8.20
N ILE A 57 0.05 3.19 9.07
CA ILE A 57 -0.25 1.77 8.90
C ILE A 57 -1.27 1.40 9.96
N SER A 58 -2.40 0.84 9.56
CA SER A 58 -3.49 0.48 10.47
C SER A 58 -4.07 -0.88 10.12
N VAL A 59 -4.66 -1.55 11.10
CA VAL A 59 -5.35 -2.83 10.92
C VAL A 59 -6.73 -2.82 11.58
N VAL A 60 -7.69 -3.41 10.90
CA VAL A 60 -9.05 -3.60 11.41
C VAL A 60 -9.50 -5.04 11.17
N GLY A 61 -10.13 -5.66 12.16
CA GLY A 61 -10.79 -6.95 11.99
C GLY A 61 -12.05 -6.79 11.13
N CYS A 62 -12.31 -7.74 10.23
CA CYS A 62 -13.44 -7.68 9.33
C CYS A 62 -14.68 -8.35 9.96
N PRO A 63 -15.86 -7.73 9.86
CA PRO A 63 -17.12 -8.39 10.21
C PRO A 63 -17.44 -9.55 9.24
N GLU A 64 -18.42 -10.39 9.60
CA GLU A 64 -18.80 -11.58 8.82
C GLU A 64 -19.20 -11.28 7.37
N ASN A 65 -19.71 -10.08 7.09
CA ASN A 65 -20.15 -9.64 5.77
C ASN A 65 -19.03 -9.02 4.91
N GLY A 66 -17.77 -9.10 5.34
CA GLY A 66 -16.60 -8.62 4.60
C GLY A 66 -15.92 -7.42 5.26
N CYS A 67 -14.78 -7.02 4.72
CA CYS A 67 -13.98 -5.92 5.27
C CYS A 67 -14.55 -4.56 4.84
N LEU A 68 -14.70 -3.63 5.79
CA LEU A 68 -14.97 -2.23 5.51
C LEU A 68 -13.75 -1.58 4.84
N GLY A 69 -13.96 -0.66 3.91
CA GLY A 69 -12.86 -0.02 3.18
C GLY A 69 -12.02 0.92 4.06
N PRO A 70 -10.76 1.20 3.69
CA PRO A 70 -9.87 2.08 4.46
C PRO A 70 -10.33 3.54 4.50
N SER A 71 -11.25 3.93 3.61
CA SER A 71 -11.90 5.25 3.64
C SER A 71 -13.00 5.36 4.69
N GLU A 72 -13.50 4.22 5.20
CA GLU A 72 -14.59 4.16 6.18
C GLU A 72 -14.04 3.95 7.59
N VAL A 73 -13.14 2.98 7.76
CA VAL A 73 -12.54 2.67 9.06
C VAL A 73 -11.13 2.11 8.89
N LEU A 74 -10.18 2.71 9.62
CA LEU A 74 -8.78 2.26 9.64
C LEU A 74 -8.51 1.22 10.74
N GLY A 75 -9.29 1.27 11.83
CA GLY A 75 -9.09 0.43 13.01
C GLY A 75 -7.91 0.90 13.87
N THR A 76 -7.11 -0.05 14.34
CA THR A 76 -5.98 0.20 15.23
C THR A 76 -4.79 0.71 14.43
N THR A 77 -4.27 1.90 14.79
CA THR A 77 -3.03 2.43 14.21
C THR A 77 -1.82 1.68 14.75
N LEU A 78 -1.03 1.11 13.84
CA LEU A 78 0.17 0.33 14.13
C LEU A 78 1.46 1.15 13.96
N TYR A 79 1.43 2.10 13.04
CA TYR A 79 2.51 3.06 12.81
C TYR A 79 1.93 4.38 12.33
N GLN A 80 2.51 5.49 12.80
CA GLN A 80 2.27 6.82 12.28
C GLN A 80 3.59 7.59 12.32
N GLY A 81 4.05 8.06 11.17
CA GLY A 81 5.30 8.82 11.12
C GLY A 81 5.76 9.13 9.72
N GLY A 82 7.05 9.45 9.61
CA GLY A 82 7.71 9.72 8.35
C GLY A 82 7.80 8.49 7.46
N PHE A 83 7.93 8.73 6.16
CA PHE A 83 8.21 7.73 5.14
C PHE A 83 9.38 8.25 4.33
N ASN A 84 10.40 7.43 4.16
CA ASN A 84 11.63 7.77 3.44
C ASN A 84 12.09 6.54 2.64
N PRO A 85 11.35 6.16 1.59
CA PRO A 85 11.63 4.95 0.83
C PRO A 85 12.99 5.04 0.13
N GLN A 86 13.75 3.96 0.15
CA GLN A 86 15.08 3.87 -0.47
C GLN A 86 15.13 2.70 -1.43
N PHE A 87 15.94 2.81 -2.49
CA PHE A 87 16.22 1.65 -3.33
C PHE A 87 16.97 0.58 -2.53
N PRO A 88 16.78 -0.70 -2.87
CA PRO A 88 17.67 -1.77 -2.41
C PRO A 88 19.14 -1.42 -2.71
N PRO A 89 20.09 -1.95 -1.91
CA PRO A 89 21.51 -1.71 -2.13
C PRO A 89 21.93 -1.98 -3.59
N PRO A 90 22.87 -1.21 -4.18
CA PRO A 90 23.24 -1.33 -5.59
C PRO A 90 23.65 -2.73 -6.06
N GLY A 91 24.10 -3.61 -5.17
CA GLY A 91 24.47 -5.01 -5.49
C GLY A 91 23.31 -6.02 -5.49
N SER A 92 22.15 -5.65 -4.96
CA SER A 92 20.93 -6.48 -4.99
C SER A 92 19.84 -5.88 -5.86
N ARG A 93 20.13 -4.74 -6.50
CA ARG A 93 19.12 -3.96 -7.24
C ARG A 93 18.82 -4.59 -8.60
N THR A 94 17.56 -4.87 -8.85
CA THR A 94 17.03 -5.27 -10.16
C THR A 94 16.36 -4.09 -10.86
N PRO A 95 16.20 -4.11 -12.20
CA PRO A 95 15.42 -3.10 -12.92
C PRO A 95 13.95 -3.00 -12.47
N GLN A 96 13.43 -4.02 -11.79
CA GLN A 96 12.06 -4.08 -11.28
C GLN A 96 11.92 -3.49 -9.87
N ASP A 97 13.03 -3.18 -9.20
CA ASP A 97 13.00 -2.66 -7.84
C ASP A 97 12.51 -1.22 -7.81
N ALA A 98 11.63 -0.93 -6.86
CA ALA A 98 11.19 0.41 -6.51
C ALA A 98 11.84 0.86 -5.19
N PRO A 99 11.91 2.18 -4.93
CA PRO A 99 12.12 2.69 -3.58
C PRO A 99 11.13 2.04 -2.61
N GLN A 100 11.63 1.61 -1.45
CA GLN A 100 10.83 0.88 -0.49
C GLN A 100 11.24 1.17 0.95
N GLN A 101 10.33 0.94 1.88
CA GLN A 101 10.63 0.95 3.31
C GLN A 101 9.87 -0.17 4.02
N ASN A 102 10.56 -0.84 4.93
CA ASN A 102 10.00 -1.88 5.78
C ASN A 102 9.68 -1.32 7.16
N PHE A 103 8.49 -1.63 7.67
CA PHE A 103 8.03 -1.26 9.00
C PHE A 103 7.74 -2.52 9.79
N THR A 104 8.42 -2.71 10.92
CA THR A 104 8.07 -3.77 11.86
C THR A 104 7.00 -3.23 12.81
N VAL A 105 5.82 -3.84 12.77
CA VAL A 105 4.67 -3.42 13.57
C VAL A 105 4.10 -4.59 14.37
N ALA A 106 3.64 -4.31 15.58
CA ALA A 106 3.02 -5.30 16.46
C ALA A 106 1.52 -5.40 16.16
N LEU A 107 1.02 -6.60 15.89
CA LEU A 107 -0.40 -6.82 15.68
C LEU A 107 -1.16 -6.79 17.01
N PRO A 108 -2.38 -6.23 17.03
CA PRO A 108 -3.18 -6.22 18.23
C PRO A 108 -3.67 -7.65 18.56
N THR A 109 -3.71 -7.97 19.86
CA THR A 109 -4.05 -9.32 20.35
C THR A 109 -5.55 -9.64 20.28
N ASN A 110 -6.40 -8.64 20.06
CA ASN A 110 -7.85 -8.78 20.01
C ASN A 110 -8.41 -9.06 18.60
N LEU A 111 -7.56 -9.40 17.63
CA LEU A 111 -8.00 -9.89 16.33
C LEU A 111 -8.60 -11.29 16.48
N GLN A 112 -9.81 -11.48 15.95
CA GLN A 112 -10.53 -12.74 16.07
C GLN A 112 -9.89 -13.82 15.18
N SER A 113 -9.31 -14.85 15.80
CA SER A 113 -8.77 -16.05 15.13
C SER A 113 -9.83 -16.71 14.24
N GLY A 114 -9.40 -17.22 13.09
CA GLY A 114 -10.28 -17.77 12.04
C GLY A 114 -11.01 -16.71 11.21
N GLY A 115 -10.84 -15.42 11.52
CA GLY A 115 -11.41 -14.30 10.80
C GLY A 115 -10.49 -13.72 9.72
N LYS A 116 -10.90 -12.56 9.19
CA LYS A 116 -10.09 -11.74 8.30
C LYS A 116 -9.77 -10.40 8.95
N ALA A 117 -8.66 -9.81 8.56
CA ALA A 117 -8.32 -8.43 8.88
C ALA A 117 -7.99 -7.66 7.61
N GLN A 118 -8.24 -6.36 7.61
CA GLN A 118 -7.75 -5.46 6.58
C GLN A 118 -6.57 -4.68 7.13
N LEU A 119 -5.40 -4.84 6.51
CA LEU A 119 -4.25 -3.98 6.70
C LEU A 119 -4.35 -2.83 5.71
N SER A 120 -4.16 -1.61 6.19
CA SER A 120 -4.28 -0.40 5.39
C SER A 120 -3.05 0.50 5.55
N VAL A 121 -2.73 1.18 4.46
CA VAL A 121 -1.71 2.22 4.40
C VAL A 121 -2.39 3.51 3.94
N VAL A 122 -2.30 4.53 4.79
CA VAL A 122 -2.64 5.91 4.45
C VAL A 122 -1.35 6.64 4.14
N HIS A 123 -1.32 7.31 3.01
CA HIS A 123 -0.13 7.99 2.53
C HIS A 123 -0.47 9.40 2.05
N LEU A 124 0.28 10.38 2.56
CA LEU A 124 0.18 11.78 2.16
C LEU A 124 1.55 12.28 1.70
N ALA A 125 1.59 12.81 0.47
CA ALA A 125 2.75 13.46 -0.10
C ALA A 125 2.37 14.76 -0.81
N LEU A 126 3.36 15.63 -0.98
CA LEU A 126 3.29 16.83 -1.82
C LEU A 126 4.04 16.54 -3.11
N VAL A 127 3.38 16.68 -4.26
CA VAL A 127 3.96 16.30 -5.57
C VAL A 127 4.20 17.55 -6.43
N GLY A 128 5.42 17.71 -6.95
CA GLY A 128 5.82 18.77 -7.89
C GLY A 128 6.36 20.06 -7.26
N ALA A 129 6.73 21.02 -8.11
CA ALA A 129 7.32 22.33 -7.76
C ALA A 129 6.28 23.49 -7.74
N GLY A 130 5.07 23.11 -7.33
CA GLY A 130 3.87 23.93 -7.12
C GLY A 130 2.88 22.97 -6.47
N PRO A 131 3.21 22.48 -5.26
CA PRO A 131 2.84 21.13 -4.86
C PRO A 131 1.33 20.98 -4.67
N TYR A 132 0.76 19.95 -5.28
CA TYR A 132 -0.58 19.51 -4.94
C TYR A 132 -0.49 18.37 -3.90
N PRO A 133 -1.46 18.29 -2.98
CA PRO A 133 -1.53 17.18 -2.04
C PRO A 133 -1.98 15.92 -2.77
N MET A 134 -1.20 14.85 -2.65
CA MET A 134 -1.57 13.51 -3.05
C MET A 134 -1.89 12.70 -1.80
N PHE A 135 -3.16 12.30 -1.69
CA PHE A 135 -3.65 11.49 -0.59
C PHE A 135 -4.09 10.12 -1.12
N GLU A 136 -3.59 9.07 -0.52
CA GLU A 136 -3.77 7.70 -1.00
C GLU A 136 -4.15 6.76 0.13
N LEU A 137 -5.03 5.83 -0.20
CA LEU A 137 -5.41 4.71 0.66
C LEU A 137 -5.13 3.42 -0.10
N LYS A 138 -4.37 2.53 0.52
CA LYS A 138 -4.08 1.18 0.01
C LYS A 138 -4.44 0.17 1.08
N ASN A 139 -4.88 -1.01 0.67
CA ASN A 139 -5.21 -2.09 1.59
C ASN A 139 -4.83 -3.46 1.01
N VAL A 140 -4.70 -4.41 1.92
CA VAL A 140 -4.70 -5.85 1.64
C VAL A 140 -5.56 -6.55 2.71
N THR A 141 -6.14 -7.68 2.35
CA THR A 141 -6.86 -8.55 3.27
C THR A 141 -5.91 -9.63 3.79
N LEU A 142 -5.95 -9.88 5.09
CA LEU A 142 -5.13 -10.87 5.78
C LEU A 142 -6.02 -11.92 6.42
N ASN A 143 -5.52 -13.15 6.50
CA ASN A 143 -6.17 -14.24 7.21
C ASN A 143 -5.63 -14.29 8.64
N ILE A 144 -6.51 -14.36 9.64
CA ILE A 144 -6.11 -14.43 11.05
C ILE A 144 -6.07 -15.89 11.48
N ASN A 145 -4.89 -16.38 11.89
CA ASN A 145 -4.70 -17.72 12.42
C ASN A 145 -5.30 -17.87 13.82
#